data_AF-R7U003-F1
#
_entry.id   AF-R7U003-F1
#
_cell.length_a   1.000
_cell.length_b   1.000
_cell.length_c   1.000
_cell.angle_alpha   90.00
_cell.angle_beta   90.00
_cell.angle_gamma   90.00
#
_symmetry.space_group_name_H-M   'P 1'
#
loop_
_entity.id
_entity.type
_entity.pdbx_description
1 polymer ?
#
loop_
_entity_poly.entity_id
_entity_poly.type
_entity_poly.pdbx_seq_one_letter_code
_entity_poly.pdbx_strand_id
1 'polypeptide(L)'
;LFILDNHESNASCRVIDIAREHGIVLLTIPPHTSHKLQPLDCTVYGPFKAAYDRAADAWLRSHPGKTIYDIPALANEAITARNIISGFRSTGIFPFN
;
A
#
# COMPACT_ATOMS: atom_id res chain seq x y z
N LEU A 1 -12.67 -8.57 1.13
CA LEU A 1 -12.60 -7.46 0.16
C LEU A 1 -11.15 -7.29 -0.26
N PHE A 2 -10.88 -7.18 -1.55
CA PHE A 2 -9.54 -6.96 -2.11
C PHE A 2 -9.62 -5.82 -3.13
N ILE A 3 -8.75 -4.82 -3.00
CA ILE A 3 -8.79 -3.58 -3.80
C ILE A 3 -7.69 -3.64 -4.85
N LEU A 4 -8.04 -3.37 -6.10
CA LEU A 4 -7.15 -3.46 -7.26
C LEU A 4 -7.04 -2.08 -7.95
N ASP A 5 -5.82 -1.67 -8.29
CA ASP A 5 -5.51 -0.43 -9.01
C ASP A 5 -5.72 -0.50 -10.53
N ASN A 6 -6.34 -1.58 -11.01
CA ASN A 6 -6.62 -1.85 -12.42
C ASN A 6 -5.36 -1.91 -13.32
N HIS A 7 -4.18 -2.16 -12.75
CA HIS A 7 -3.01 -2.54 -13.54
C HIS A 7 -3.22 -3.93 -14.15
N GLU A 8 -2.87 -4.12 -15.43
CA GLU A 8 -3.18 -5.35 -16.19
C GLU A 8 -2.63 -6.64 -15.54
N SER A 9 -1.51 -6.54 -14.81
CA SER A 9 -0.94 -7.67 -14.07
C SER A 9 -1.81 -8.15 -12.90
N ASN A 10 -2.72 -7.31 -12.40
CA ASN A 10 -3.44 -7.52 -11.15
C ASN A 10 -4.80 -8.20 -11.37
N ALA A 11 -5.26 -8.33 -12.62
CA ALA A 11 -6.57 -8.86 -12.97
C ALA A 11 -6.47 -10.01 -13.99
N SER A 12 -5.95 -11.16 -13.56
CA SER A 12 -6.00 -12.40 -14.36
C SER A 12 -7.26 -13.21 -14.07
N CYS A 13 -7.73 -14.01 -15.04
CA CYS A 13 -8.87 -14.92 -14.83
C CYS A 13 -8.66 -15.82 -13.61
N ARG A 14 -7.44 -16.32 -13.41
CA ARG A 14 -7.09 -17.17 -12.25
C ARG A 14 -7.34 -16.46 -10.92
N VAL A 15 -7.01 -15.17 -10.80
CA VAL A 15 -7.25 -14.40 -9.57
C VAL A 15 -8.76 -14.23 -9.33
N ILE A 16 -9.53 -13.99 -10.40
CA ILE A 16 -10.99 -13.84 -10.34
C ILE A 16 -11.65 -15.15 -9.89
N ASP A 17 -11.22 -16.29 -10.45
CA ASP A 17 -11.76 -17.60 -10.12
C ASP A 17 -11.47 -17.97 -8.65
N ILE A 18 -10.22 -17.78 -8.19
CA ILE A 18 -9.84 -18.01 -6.79
C ILE A 18 -10.65 -17.10 -5.86
N ALA A 19 -10.80 -15.82 -6.20
CA ALA A 19 -11.56 -14.88 -5.39
C ALA A 19 -13.04 -15.30 -5.30
N ARG A 20 -13.63 -15.75 -6.41
CA ARG A 20 -15.00 -16.26 -6.44
C ARG A 20 -15.16 -17.51 -5.58
N GLU A 21 -14.25 -18.49 -5.70
CA GLU A 21 -14.26 -19.73 -4.91
C GLU A 21 -14.19 -19.47 -3.40
N HIS A 22 -13.46 -18.42 -2.98
CA HIS A 22 -13.26 -18.08 -1.57
C HIS A 22 -14.22 -16.97 -1.07
N GLY A 23 -15.20 -16.53 -1.87
CA GLY A 23 -16.13 -15.47 -1.49
C GLY A 23 -15.47 -14.11 -1.27
N ILE A 24 -14.31 -13.87 -1.89
CA ILE A 24 -13.57 -12.61 -1.80
C ILE A 24 -14.15 -11.62 -2.82
N VAL A 25 -14.70 -10.51 -2.31
CA VAL A 25 -15.11 -9.39 -3.16
C VAL A 25 -13.86 -8.70 -3.72
N LEU A 26 -13.73 -8.65 -5.04
CA LEU A 26 -12.73 -7.84 -5.76
C LEU A 26 -13.34 -6.47 -6.09
N LEU A 27 -12.65 -5.39 -5.72
CA LEU A 27 -13.05 -4.01 -6.00
C LEU A 27 -11.97 -3.34 -6.84
N THR A 28 -12.31 -2.91 -8.05
CA THR A 28 -11.44 -2.09 -8.89
C THR A 28 -11.76 -0.62 -8.69
N ILE A 29 -10.73 0.24 -8.76
CA ILE A 29 -10.90 1.69 -8.76
C ILE A 29 -10.83 2.23 -10.20
N PRO A 30 -11.54 3.33 -10.53
CA PRO A 30 -11.42 3.96 -11.84
C PRO A 30 -9.97 4.36 -12.19
N PRO A 31 -9.59 4.36 -13.47
CA PRO A 31 -8.26 4.79 -13.89
C PRO A 31 -7.89 6.19 -13.36
N HIS A 32 -6.62 6.37 -13.00
CA HIS A 32 -6.07 7.65 -12.51
C HIS A 32 -6.71 8.18 -11.20
N THR A 33 -7.37 7.33 -10.42
CA THR A 33 -7.98 7.72 -9.13
C THR A 33 -7.29 7.18 -7.89
N SER A 34 -6.13 6.52 -8.02
CA SER A 34 -5.43 5.89 -6.90
C SER A 34 -5.15 6.86 -5.75
N HIS A 35 -4.72 8.09 -6.07
CA HIS A 35 -4.53 9.18 -5.10
C HIS A 35 -5.77 9.58 -4.28
N LYS A 36 -6.97 9.13 -4.66
CA LYS A 36 -8.24 9.40 -3.95
C LYS A 36 -8.91 8.15 -3.40
N LEU A 37 -8.76 7.02 -4.10
CA LEU A 37 -9.55 5.81 -3.84
C LEU A 37 -8.69 4.61 -3.41
N GLN A 38 -7.37 4.65 -3.58
CA GLN A 38 -6.46 3.62 -3.10
C GLN A 38 -6.06 3.92 -1.64
N PRO A 39 -6.47 3.11 -0.66
CA PRO A 39 -6.17 3.38 0.76
C PRO A 39 -4.67 3.49 1.05
N LEU A 40 -3.87 2.64 0.41
CA LEU A 40 -2.42 2.62 0.58
C LEU A 40 -1.78 3.93 0.12
N ASP A 41 -2.20 4.48 -1.02
CA ASP A 41 -1.70 5.75 -1.54
C ASP A 41 -2.06 6.92 -0.62
N CYS A 42 -3.27 6.88 -0.05
CA CYS A 42 -3.79 7.97 0.77
C CYS A 42 -3.12 8.06 2.16
N THR A 43 -2.79 6.92 2.79
CA THR A 43 -2.40 6.93 4.22
C THR A 43 -1.20 6.08 4.60
N VAL A 44 -0.73 5.17 3.75
CA VAL A 44 0.41 4.27 4.09
C VAL A 44 1.69 4.69 3.37
N TYR A 45 1.63 5.00 2.08
CA TYR A 45 2.83 5.29 1.31
C TYR A 45 3.51 6.61 1.66
N GLY A 46 2.76 7.62 2.10
CA GLY A 46 3.33 8.87 2.59
C GLY A 46 4.25 8.64 3.81
N PRO A 47 3.74 8.07 4.92
CA PRO A 47 4.55 7.72 6.08
C PRO A 47 5.71 6.77 5.76
N PHE A 48 5.50 5.78 4.89
CA PHE A 48 6.53 4.85 4.48
C PHE A 48 7.70 5.55 3.78
N LYS A 49 7.40 6.41 2.79
CA LYS A 49 8.43 7.20 2.09
C LYS A 49 9.20 8.09 3.07
N ALA A 50 8.51 8.77 3.99
CA ALA A 50 9.17 9.59 4.98
C ALA A 50 10.10 8.78 5.91
N ALA A 51 9.70 7.56 6.31
CA ALA A 51 10.56 6.67 7.10
C ALA A 51 11.78 6.21 6.31
N TYR A 52 11.56 5.83 5.04
CA TYR A 52 12.61 5.48 4.12
C TYR A 52 13.61 6.61 3.91
N ASP A 53 13.16 7.82 3.64
CA ASP A 53 14.03 8.98 3.40
C ASP A 53 14.90 9.28 4.63
N ARG A 54 14.33 9.21 5.84
CA ARG A 54 15.10 9.37 7.09
C ARG A 54 16.18 8.31 7.26
N ALA A 55 15.81 7.04 7.04
CA ALA A 55 16.75 5.92 7.17
C ALA A 55 17.85 5.98 6.11
N ALA A 56 17.48 6.35 4.88
CA ALA A 56 18.39 6.58 3.78
C ALA A 56 19.42 7.65 4.10
N ASP A 57 18.96 8.81 4.56
CA ASP A 57 19.83 9.94 4.92
C ASP A 57 20.79 9.59 6.07
N ALA A 58 20.30 8.88 7.10
CA ALA A 58 21.13 8.44 8.22
C ALA A 58 22.20 7.43 7.78
N TRP A 59 21.83 6.49 6.91
CA TRP A 59 22.74 5.49 6.36
C TRP A 59 23.82 6.13 5.49
N LEU A 60 23.44 7.00 4.55
CA LEU A 60 24.37 7.65 3.63
C LEU A 60 25.39 8.54 4.36
N ARG A 61 24.98 9.21 5.46
CA ARG A 61 25.89 9.99 6.32
C ARG A 61 26.96 9.12 7.01
N SER A 62 26.62 7.89 7.38
CA SER A 62 27.52 6.96 8.07
C SER A 62 28.27 6.02 7.11
N HIS A 63 27.79 5.88 5.88
CA HIS A 63 28.31 4.96 4.88
C HIS A 63 28.40 5.61 3.47
N PRO A 64 29.32 6.57 3.26
CA PRO A 64 29.48 7.23 1.98
C PRO A 64 29.73 6.23 0.85
N GLY A 65 28.97 6.33 -0.24
CA GLY A 65 29.12 5.47 -1.42
C GLY A 65 28.54 4.06 -1.29
N LYS A 66 27.78 3.75 -0.23
CA LYS A 66 27.09 2.46 -0.07
C LYS A 66 25.58 2.59 -0.23
N THR A 67 24.97 1.59 -0.84
CA THR A 67 23.50 1.48 -0.95
C THR A 67 22.89 0.97 0.36
N ILE A 68 21.65 1.37 0.65
CA ILE A 68 20.89 0.99 1.84
C ILE A 68 20.49 -0.49 1.79
N TYR A 69 20.51 -1.16 2.95
CA TYR A 69 19.90 -2.48 3.17
C TYR A 69 19.20 -2.50 4.53
N ASP A 70 17.87 -2.47 4.51
CA ASP A 70 16.89 -3.13 5.41
C ASP A 70 15.53 -2.40 5.35
N ILE A 71 14.83 -2.60 4.23
CA ILE A 71 13.52 -1.97 3.95
C ILE A 71 12.36 -2.56 4.78
N PRO A 72 12.33 -3.87 5.11
CA PRO A 72 11.24 -4.46 5.89
C PRO A 72 10.97 -3.79 7.24
N ALA A 73 12.00 -3.36 7.97
CA ALA A 73 11.83 -2.71 9.27
C ALA A 73 11.04 -1.39 9.18
N LEU A 74 11.22 -0.64 8.08
CA LEU A 74 10.56 0.64 7.84
C LEU A 74 9.06 0.49 7.55
N ALA A 75 8.66 -0.68 7.04
CA ALA A 75 7.26 -0.97 6.77
C ALA A 75 6.42 -0.96 8.06
N ASN A 76 7.00 -1.31 9.22
CA ASN A 76 6.28 -1.33 10.50
C ASN A 76 5.84 0.06 10.98
N GLU A 77 6.53 1.12 10.56
CA GLU A 77 6.14 2.50 10.90
C GLU A 77 4.92 2.97 10.10
N ALA A 78 4.70 2.41 8.91
CA ALA A 78 3.69 2.86 7.96
C ALA A 78 2.48 1.92 7.87
N ILE A 79 2.72 0.61 7.89
CA ILE A 79 1.71 -0.44 7.82
C ILE A 79 1.19 -0.69 9.25
N THR A 80 0.49 0.31 9.78
CA THR A 80 -0.16 0.23 11.08
C THR A 80 -1.67 0.09 10.90
N ALA A 81 -2.34 -0.60 11.82
CA ALA A 81 -3.81 -0.69 11.82
C ALA A 81 -4.45 0.72 11.75
N ARG A 82 -3.88 1.70 12.44
CA ARG A 82 -4.32 3.10 12.39
C ARG A 82 -4.28 3.67 10.98
N ASN A 83 -3.16 3.55 10.27
CA ASN A 83 -3.02 4.10 8.92
C ASN A 83 -3.92 3.35 7.93
N ILE A 84 -4.04 2.03 8.07
CA ILE A 84 -4.91 1.19 7.22
C ILE A 84 -6.37 1.62 7.40
N ILE A 85 -6.87 1.66 8.64
CA ILE A 85 -8.25 2.06 8.96
C ILE A 85 -8.52 3.49 8.48
N SER A 86 -7.57 4.41 8.68
CA SER A 86 -7.68 5.78 8.18
C SER A 86 -7.78 5.82 6.66
N GLY A 87 -7.06 4.95 5.95
CA GLY A 87 -7.09 4.85 4.48
C GLY A 87 -8.47 4.46 3.98
N PHE A 88 -9.05 3.40 4.55
CA PHE A 88 -10.42 2.97 4.20
C PHE A 88 -11.46 4.07 4.48
N ARG A 89 -11.32 4.80 5.61
CA ARG A 89 -12.18 5.94 5.92
C ARG A 89 -12.04 7.08 4.90
N SER A 90 -10.81 7.46 4.53
CA SER A 90 -10.58 8.56 3.60
C SER A 90 -11.01 8.26 2.18
N THR A 91 -10.97 6.99 1.76
CA THR A 91 -11.39 6.55 0.43
C THR A 91 -12.88 6.18 0.34
N GLY A 92 -13.60 6.20 1.47
CA GLY A 92 -15.01 5.83 1.55
C GLY A 92 -15.28 4.34 1.36
N ILE A 93 -14.25 3.49 1.50
CA ILE A 93 -14.36 2.04 1.34
C ILE A 93 -14.72 1.41 2.69
N PHE A 94 -15.84 0.71 2.74
CA PHE A 94 -16.36 0.01 3.93
C PHE A 94 -16.20 -1.52 3.77
N PRO A 95 -15.98 -2.30 4.83
CA PRO A 95 -15.87 -1.92 6.25
C PRO A 95 -14.53 -1.27 6.60
N PHE A 96 -14.48 -0.58 7.75
CA PHE A 96 -13.27 0.08 8.24
C PHE A 96 -12.44 -0.81 9.16
N ASN A 97 -12.73 -2.11 9.20
CA ASN A 97 -12.31 -3.05 10.24
C ASN A 97 -12.20 -4.46 9.67
#